data_AF-A0A838K912-F1
#
_entry.id   AF-A0A838K912-F1
#
_cell.length_a   1.000
_cell.length_b   1.000
_cell.length_c   1.000
_cell.angle_alpha   90.00
_cell.angle_beta   90.00
_cell.angle_gamma   90.00
#
_symmetry.space_group_name_H-M   'P 1'
#
loop_
_entity.id
_entity.type
_entity.pdbx_description
1 polymer ?
#
loop_
_entity_poly.entity_id
_entity_poly.type
_entity_poly.pdbx_seq_one_letter_code
_entity_poly.pdbx_strand_id
1 'polypeptide(L)'
;MATKTATPKTSSTKAAPAQTATLAKAAAQGTARFYRQRRNQTLRNLPYLAPSTKERTRAETVAKRREAGDTIATIADDLKVSVATVRRMLTGLLLAQQVEAGMHDGKWNGADKSVVVGNVGEQEAAAA
;
A
#
# COMPACT_ATOMS: atom_id res chain seq x y z
N MET A 1 4.43 43.79 27.23
CA MET A 1 5.53 43.03 26.60
C MET A 1 5.61 41.65 27.24
N ALA A 2 6.10 40.65 26.47
CA ALA A 2 6.43 39.26 26.84
C ALA A 2 5.32 38.18 26.74
N THR A 3 5.06 37.79 25.49
CA THR A 3 5.05 36.41 24.92
C THR A 3 4.39 35.24 25.66
N LYS A 4 3.27 34.81 25.04
CA LYS A 4 2.70 33.45 25.02
C LYS A 4 3.77 32.38 24.70
N THR A 5 3.86 31.36 25.54
CA THR A 5 4.47 30.07 25.18
C THR A 5 3.36 29.02 25.19
N ALA A 6 2.84 28.71 23.99
CA ALA A 6 1.91 27.61 23.78
C ALA A 6 2.70 26.31 23.69
N THR A 7 2.52 25.43 24.68
CA THR A 7 2.99 24.05 24.66
C THR A 7 2.19 23.28 23.59
N PRO A 8 2.81 22.60 22.61
CA PRO A 8 2.06 21.78 21.67
C PRO A 8 1.48 20.58 22.42
N LYS A 9 0.14 20.52 22.45
CA LYS A 9 -0.63 19.34 22.85
C LYS A 9 -0.19 18.16 22.00
N THR A 10 0.52 17.22 22.62
CA THR A 10 0.76 15.88 22.10
C THR A 10 -0.60 15.25 21.81
N SER A 11 -0.95 15.18 20.54
CA SER A 11 -2.10 14.44 20.04
C SER A 11 -2.00 13.00 20.52
N SER A 12 -3.04 12.58 21.23
CA SER A 12 -3.31 11.21 21.64
C SER A 12 -3.25 10.26 20.44
N THR A 13 -2.13 9.56 20.27
CA THR A 13 -2.10 8.34 19.46
C THR A 13 -2.63 7.22 20.33
N LYS A 14 -3.95 7.03 20.25
CA LYS A 14 -4.69 5.89 20.79
C LYS A 14 -3.89 4.60 20.56
N ALA A 15 -3.46 3.97 21.64
CA ALA A 15 -2.82 2.67 21.63
C ALA A 15 -3.69 1.69 20.83
N ALA A 16 -3.15 1.18 19.72
CA ALA A 16 -3.77 0.07 18.99
C ALA A 16 -3.61 -1.21 19.84
N PRO A 17 -4.68 -2.01 20.00
CA PRO A 17 -4.68 -3.15 20.89
C PRO A 17 -3.76 -4.25 20.36
N ALA A 18 -3.11 -4.94 21.29
CA ALA A 18 -2.36 -6.15 21.01
C ALA A 18 -3.29 -7.30 20.57
N GLN A 19 -2.85 -8.04 19.55
CA GLN A 19 -3.19 -9.43 19.23
C GLN A 19 -4.59 -9.75 18.64
N THR A 20 -4.76 -9.39 17.37
CA THR A 20 -5.54 -10.18 16.38
C THR A 20 -4.75 -10.12 15.07
N ALA A 21 -4.62 -11.23 14.35
CA ALA A 21 -3.77 -11.37 13.16
C ALA A 21 -3.77 -10.09 12.28
N THR A 22 -2.67 -9.33 12.33
CA THR A 22 -2.54 -8.06 11.60
C THR A 22 -2.77 -8.32 10.11
N LEU A 23 -3.42 -7.40 9.42
CA LEU A 23 -3.70 -7.51 7.98
C LEU A 23 -2.43 -7.89 7.20
N ALA A 24 -1.29 -7.31 7.57
CA ALA A 24 0.01 -7.63 6.99
C ALA A 24 0.39 -9.12 7.14
N LYS A 25 0.10 -9.76 8.28
CA LYS A 25 0.32 -11.19 8.50
C LYS A 25 -0.65 -12.04 7.67
N ALA A 26 -1.91 -11.66 7.60
CA ALA A 26 -2.91 -12.34 6.76
C ALA A 26 -2.57 -12.21 5.25
N ALA A 27 -2.10 -11.04 4.84
CA ALA A 27 -1.65 -10.76 3.49
C ALA A 27 -0.39 -11.55 3.13
N ALA A 28 0.59 -11.63 4.04
CA ALA A 28 1.80 -12.43 3.85
C ALA A 28 1.50 -13.94 3.78
N GLN A 29 0.48 -14.41 4.50
CA GLN A 29 0.02 -15.80 4.45
C GLN A 29 -0.91 -16.10 3.25
N GLY A 30 -1.23 -15.10 2.42
CA GLY A 30 -2.13 -15.24 1.28
C GLY A 30 -3.61 -15.46 1.65
N THR A 31 -3.97 -15.24 2.92
CA THR A 31 -5.34 -15.38 3.41
C THR A 31 -6.17 -14.12 3.20
N ALA A 32 -5.53 -12.96 3.07
CA ALA A 32 -6.15 -11.71 2.66
C ALA A 32 -5.99 -11.47 1.15
N ARG A 33 -7.10 -11.17 0.48
CA ARG A 33 -7.10 -10.73 -0.93
C ARG A 33 -7.45 -9.25 -1.03
N PHE A 34 -6.72 -8.52 -1.87
CA PHE A 34 -6.94 -7.10 -2.05
C PHE A 34 -7.66 -6.85 -3.37
N TYR A 35 -8.69 -6.01 -3.34
CA TYR A 35 -9.46 -5.67 -4.52
C TYR A 35 -9.54 -4.17 -4.69
N ARG A 36 -9.34 -3.70 -5.92
CA ARG A 36 -9.70 -2.33 -6.30
C ARG A 36 -11.13 -2.30 -6.81
N GLN A 37 -11.98 -1.47 -6.20
CA GLN A 37 -13.29 -1.20 -6.77
C GLN A 37 -13.16 -0.20 -7.94
N ARG A 38 -13.75 -0.54 -9.08
CA ARG A 38 -13.80 0.33 -10.27
C ARG A 38 -15.06 1.21 -10.24
N ARG A 39 -15.08 2.24 -11.09
CA ARG A 39 -16.24 3.16 -11.25
C ARG A 39 -17.54 2.44 -11.63
N ASN A 40 -17.44 1.32 -12.35
CA ASN A 40 -18.58 0.45 -12.68
C ASN A 40 -18.89 -0.60 -11.59
N GLN A 41 -18.43 -0.38 -10.36
CA GLN A 41 -18.60 -1.23 -9.19
C GLN A 41 -17.97 -2.64 -9.27
N THR A 42 -17.25 -2.99 -10.34
CA THR A 42 -16.56 -4.27 -10.41
C THR A 42 -15.26 -4.26 -9.62
N LEU A 43 -14.91 -5.42 -9.05
CA LEU A 43 -13.69 -5.61 -8.26
C LEU A 43 -12.56 -6.14 -9.14
N ARG A 44 -11.39 -5.49 -9.10
CA ARG A 44 -10.17 -5.99 -9.73
C ARG A 44 -9.18 -6.43 -8.65
N ASN A 45 -8.76 -7.69 -8.71
CA ASN A 45 -7.74 -8.19 -7.79
C ASN A 45 -6.42 -7.39 -7.94
N LEU A 46 -5.90 -6.92 -6.81
CA LEU A 46 -4.60 -6.30 -6.68
C LEU A 46 -3.62 -7.31 -6.09
N PRO A 47 -2.51 -7.61 -6.78
CA PRO A 47 -1.52 -8.53 -6.24
C PRO A 47 -0.84 -7.90 -5.02
N TYR A 48 -0.80 -8.64 -3.92
CA TYR A 48 -0.01 -8.28 -2.75
C TYR A 48 1.40 -8.84 -2.89
N LEU A 49 2.40 -7.97 -2.81
CA LEU A 49 3.81 -8.36 -2.84
C LEU A 49 4.29 -8.63 -1.43
N ALA A 50 4.17 -9.89 -0.99
CA ALA A 50 4.58 -10.30 0.33
C ALA A 50 6.09 -10.06 0.57
N PRO A 51 6.49 -9.74 1.81
CA PRO A 51 7.90 -9.57 2.15
C PRO A 51 8.72 -10.82 1.81
N SER A 52 9.97 -10.61 1.42
CA SER A 52 10.93 -11.67 1.05
C SER A 52 10.59 -12.49 -0.21
N THR A 53 9.63 -12.06 -1.03
CA THR A 53 9.35 -12.68 -2.33
C THR A 53 10.24 -12.10 -3.44
N LYS A 54 10.60 -12.92 -4.43
CA LYS A 54 11.34 -12.47 -5.62
C LYS A 54 10.60 -11.37 -6.38
N GLU A 55 9.27 -11.42 -6.38
CA GLU A 55 8.42 -10.41 -7.02
C GLU A 55 8.53 -9.05 -6.32
N ARG A 56 8.57 -9.04 -4.99
CA ARG A 56 8.78 -7.82 -4.20
C ARG A 56 10.14 -7.20 -4.46
N THR A 57 11.21 -8.00 -4.41
CA THR A 57 12.57 -7.49 -4.70
C THR A 57 12.66 -6.89 -6.10
N ARG A 58 12.00 -7.50 -7.10
CA ARG A 58 11.92 -6.94 -8.46
C ARG A 58 11.18 -5.60 -8.47
N ALA A 59 10.04 -5.50 -7.78
CA ALA A 59 9.28 -4.27 -7.71
C ALA A 59 10.05 -3.15 -6.98
N GLU A 60 10.80 -3.48 -5.92
CA GLU A 60 11.69 -2.55 -5.22
C GLU A 60 12.81 -2.04 -6.14
N THR A 61 13.42 -2.91 -6.95
CA THR A 61 14.40 -2.49 -7.95
C THR A 61 13.79 -1.56 -9.00
N VAL A 62 12.58 -1.85 -9.46
CA VAL A 62 11.83 -0.98 -10.38
C VAL A 62 11.53 0.38 -9.74
N ALA A 63 11.15 0.40 -8.46
CA ALA A 63 10.91 1.64 -7.71
C ALA A 63 12.19 2.48 -7.60
N LYS A 64 13.33 1.87 -7.24
CA LYS A 64 14.64 2.55 -7.18
C LYS A 64 15.06 3.13 -8.53
N ARG A 65 14.86 2.41 -9.62
CA ARG A 65 15.12 2.93 -10.98
C ARG A 65 14.22 4.12 -11.30
N ARG A 66 12.95 4.06 -10.90
CA ARG A 66 12.02 5.17 -11.09
C ARG A 66 12.43 6.41 -10.30
N GLU A 67 12.93 6.23 -9.08
CA GLU A 67 13.49 7.30 -8.24
C GLU A 67 14.78 7.88 -8.84
N ALA A 68 15.60 7.04 -9.50
CA ALA A 68 16.80 7.47 -10.22
C ALA A 68 16.50 8.25 -11.52
N GLY A 69 15.22 8.34 -11.93
CA GLY A 69 14.78 9.11 -13.09
C GLY A 69 14.41 8.28 -14.32
N ASP A 70 14.60 6.96 -14.30
CA ASP A 70 14.26 6.11 -15.43
C ASP A 70 12.76 6.16 -15.75
N THR A 71 12.42 6.13 -17.04
CA THR A 71 11.02 6.07 -17.46
C THR A 71 10.46 4.66 -17.33
N ILE A 72 9.14 4.55 -17.11
CA ILE A 72 8.47 3.25 -17.05
C ILE A 72 8.68 2.46 -18.34
N ALA A 73 8.75 3.13 -19.50
CA ALA A 73 9.01 2.49 -20.78
C ALA A 73 10.42 1.90 -20.83
N THR A 74 11.45 2.68 -20.47
CA THR A 74 12.84 2.22 -20.42
C THR A 74 13.00 1.02 -19.48
N ILE A 75 12.38 1.07 -18.29
CA ILE A 75 12.43 -0.04 -17.33
C ILE A 75 11.72 -1.29 -17.89
N ALA A 76 10.61 -1.11 -18.61
CA ALA A 76 9.87 -2.20 -19.23
C ALA A 76 10.71 -2.90 -20.32
N ASP A 77 11.37 -2.11 -21.17
CA ASP A 77 12.23 -2.60 -22.25
C ASP A 77 13.43 -3.36 -21.68
N ASP A 78 14.12 -2.80 -20.68
CA ASP A 78 15.26 -3.43 -20.00
C ASP A 78 14.90 -4.78 -19.36
N LEU A 79 13.74 -4.82 -18.69
CA LEU A 79 13.26 -6.03 -18.02
C LEU A 79 12.55 -7.00 -18.97
N LYS A 80 12.39 -6.64 -20.25
CA LYS A 80 11.62 -7.39 -21.26
C LYS A 80 10.21 -7.73 -20.80
N VAL A 81 9.54 -6.77 -20.17
CA VAL A 81 8.15 -6.89 -19.70
C VAL A 81 7.29 -5.78 -20.28
N SER A 82 5.97 -5.91 -20.18
CA SER A 82 5.08 -4.83 -20.62
C SER A 82 5.12 -3.63 -19.66
N VAL A 83 4.89 -2.42 -20.18
CA VAL A 83 4.67 -1.20 -19.38
C VAL A 83 3.56 -1.40 -18.32
N ALA A 84 2.52 -2.15 -18.65
CA ALA A 84 1.45 -2.47 -17.71
C ALA A 84 1.94 -3.34 -16.55
N THR A 85 2.86 -4.26 -16.80
CA THR A 85 3.51 -5.08 -15.77
C THR A 85 4.33 -4.21 -14.83
N VAL A 86 5.14 -3.27 -15.35
CA VAL A 86 5.93 -2.35 -14.53
C VAL A 86 5.04 -1.48 -13.64
N ARG A 87 3.96 -0.91 -14.21
CA ARG A 87 2.96 -0.17 -13.43
C ARG A 87 2.35 -1.03 -12.32
N ARG A 88 2.01 -2.29 -12.63
CA ARG A 88 1.45 -3.23 -11.65
C ARG A 88 2.43 -3.56 -10.53
N MET A 89 3.72 -3.69 -10.84
CA MET A 89 4.78 -3.89 -9.83
C MET A 89 4.86 -2.71 -8.87
N LEU A 90 4.89 -1.48 -9.39
CA LEU A 90 4.91 -0.26 -8.58
C LEU A 90 3.66 -0.13 -7.71
N THR A 91 2.47 -0.36 -8.28
CA THR A 91 1.21 -0.32 -7.52
C THR A 91 1.16 -1.41 -6.45
N GLY A 92 1.62 -2.63 -6.76
CA GLY A 92 1.65 -3.73 -5.80
C GLY A 92 2.62 -3.48 -4.64
N LEU A 93 3.77 -2.84 -4.93
CA LEU A 93 4.73 -2.43 -3.91
C LEU A 93 4.15 -1.36 -2.99
N LEU A 94 3.52 -0.33 -3.56
CA LEU A 94 2.88 0.72 -2.78
C LEU A 94 1.76 0.16 -1.91
N LEU A 95 0.92 -0.75 -2.44
CA LEU A 95 -0.10 -1.44 -1.66
C LEU A 95 0.53 -2.21 -0.49
N ALA A 96 1.61 -2.96 -0.73
CA ALA A 96 2.28 -3.70 0.32
C ALA A 96 2.78 -2.77 1.44
N GLN A 97 3.41 -1.65 1.08
CA GLN A 97 3.85 -0.63 2.04
C GLN A 97 2.68 0.00 2.81
N GLN A 98 1.55 0.29 2.16
CA GLN A 98 0.36 0.83 2.83
C GLN A 98 -0.27 -0.16 3.82
N VAL A 99 -0.29 -1.45 3.45
CA VAL A 99 -0.76 -2.53 4.33
C VAL A 99 0.17 -2.70 5.53
N GLU A 100 1.49 -2.63 5.32
CA GLU A 100 2.48 -2.68 6.39
C GLU A 100 2.44 -1.45 7.29
N ALA A 101 2.10 -0.28 6.73
CA ALA A 101 1.88 0.95 7.48
C ALA A 101 0.53 0.99 8.23
N GLY A 102 -0.30 -0.06 8.11
CA GLY A 102 -1.60 -0.17 8.79
C GLY A 102 -2.71 0.70 8.19
N MET A 103 -2.53 1.29 7.01
CA MET A 103 -3.53 2.19 6.40
C MET A 103 -4.86 1.50 6.07
N HIS A 104 -4.85 0.17 5.94
CA HIS A 104 -6.04 -0.63 5.60
C HIS A 104 -6.51 -1.50 6.76
N ASP A 105 -5.92 -1.40 7.95
CA ASP A 105 -6.27 -2.22 9.11
C ASP A 105 -7.71 -1.98 9.56
N GLY A 106 -8.20 -0.74 9.47
CA GLY A 106 -9.60 -0.40 9.76
C GLY A 106 -10.62 -1.02 8.80
N LYS A 107 -10.18 -1.56 7.65
CA LYS A 107 -11.02 -2.24 6.65
C LYS A 107 -10.96 -3.77 6.79
N TRP A 108 -10.14 -4.29 7.69
CA TRP A 108 -9.96 -5.71 7.92
C TRP A 108 -10.65 -6.14 9.21
N ASN A 109 -11.74 -6.90 9.09
CA ASN A 109 -12.44 -7.47 10.24
C ASN A 109 -12.03 -8.93 10.53
N GLY A 110 -11.07 -9.50 9.77
CA GLY A 110 -10.63 -10.90 9.91
C GLY A 110 -11.63 -11.97 9.44
N ALA A 111 -12.93 -11.65 9.39
CA ALA A 111 -13.98 -12.52 8.87
C ALA A 111 -14.06 -12.45 7.34
N ASP A 112 -14.01 -11.23 6.80
CA ASP A 112 -13.97 -10.97 5.37
C ASP A 112 -12.54 -11.11 4.90
N LYS A 113 -12.23 -12.25 4.26
CA LYS A 113 -10.93 -12.56 3.65
C LYS A 113 -10.54 -11.62 2.49
N SER A 114 -11.28 -10.53 2.31
CA SER A 114 -11.13 -9.55 1.23
C SER A 114 -11.12 -8.13 1.77
N VAL A 115 -10.13 -7.35 1.36
CA VAL A 115 -10.06 -5.90 1.60
C VAL A 115 -10.32 -5.16 0.30
N VAL A 116 -11.31 -4.27 0.31
CA VAL A 116 -11.56 -3.36 -0.82
C VAL A 116 -10.78 -2.07 -0.62
N VAL A 117 -9.85 -1.81 -1.53
CA VAL A 117 -9.02 -0.61 -1.58
C VAL A 117 -9.55 0.30 -2.69
N GLY A 118 -9.84 1.57 -2.37
CA GLY A 118 -10.33 2.54 -3.36
C GLY A 118 -9.26 2.91 -4.38
N ASN A 119 -8.34 3.79 -4.00
CA ASN A 119 -7.17 4.15 -4.78
C ASN A 119 -5.88 3.81 -4.03
N VAL A 120 -4.94 3.17 -4.74
CA VAL A 120 -3.61 2.85 -4.24
C VAL A 120 -2.71 4.01 -4.65
N GLY A 121 -2.26 4.82 -3.68
CA GLY A 121 -1.42 6.00 -3.91
C GLY A 121 -2.10 7.36 -3.67
N GLU A 122 -3.42 7.39 -3.49
CA GLU A 122 -4.09 8.55 -2.90
C GLU A 122 -4.08 8.37 -1.38
N GLN A 123 -3.31 9.21 -0.67
CA GLN A 123 -3.69 9.56 0.68
C GLN A 123 -5.13 10.07 0.61
N GLU A 124 -5.96 9.64 1.55
CA GLU A 124 -7.30 10.16 1.77
C GLU A 124 -7.19 11.66 2.11
N ALA A 125 -7.05 12.50 1.09
CA ALA A 125 -7.28 13.93 1.16
C ALA A 125 -8.79 14.14 1.13
N ALA A 126 -9.46 13.81 2.23
CA ALA A 126 -10.87 14.09 2.44
C ALA A 126 -11.11 14.51 3.89
N ALA A 127 -10.56 15.66 4.25
CA ALA A 127 -11.16 16.57 5.22
C ALA A 127 -10.99 17.97 4.65
N ALA A 128 -11.93 18.33 3.75
CA ALA A 128 -12.22 19.70 3.38
C ALA A 128 -13.22 20.28 4.37
#